data_AF-A0A965PRU6-F1
#
_entry.id   AF-A0A965PRU6-F1
#
_cell.length_a   1.000
_cell.length_b   1.000
_cell.length_c   1.000
_cell.angle_alpha   90.00
_cell.angle_beta   90.00
_cell.angle_gamma   90.00
#
_symmetry.space_group_name_H-M   'P 1'
#
loop_
_entity.id
_entity.type
_entity.pdbx_description
1 polymer ?
#
loop_
_entity_poly.entity_id
_entity_poly.type
_entity_poly.pdbx_seq_one_letter_code
_entity_poly.pdbx_strand_id
1 'polypeptide(L)'
;MDKEMNIKQNATVAKFLDLGQRLVSLFLANALPAITTGAVIGISVGKAAIMAGAMAVIKVVSALAEASVDGELSSEEIKEAFSGAKKKK
;
A
#
# COMPACT_ATOMS: atom_id res chain seq x y z
N MET A 1 20.32 28.55 10.14
CA MET A 1 19.19 28.14 11.03
C MET A 1 18.96 26.68 10.75
N ASP A 2 19.97 25.95 11.18
CA ASP A 2 20.25 24.57 10.90
C ASP A 2 19.39 23.78 11.85
N LYS A 3 18.21 23.38 11.36
CA LYS A 3 17.48 22.30 12.01
C LYS A 3 18.06 21.00 11.49
N GLU A 4 19.27 20.71 11.98
CA GLU A 4 19.75 19.35 12.18
C GLU A 4 18.73 18.66 13.10
N MET A 5 17.64 18.22 12.51
CA MET A 5 16.63 17.38 13.14
C MET A 5 17.30 16.02 13.33
N ASN A 6 18.00 15.90 14.46
CA ASN A 6 18.45 14.69 15.13
C ASN A 6 17.90 13.40 14.48
N ILE A 7 18.63 12.91 13.47
CA ILE A 7 18.40 11.63 12.80
C ILE A 7 18.86 10.51 13.75
N LYS A 8 18.23 10.44 14.92
CA LYS A 8 18.26 9.29 15.84
C LYS A 8 16.85 8.95 16.34
N GLN A 9 15.83 9.24 15.54
CA GLN A 9 14.49 8.71 15.74
C GLN A 9 14.35 7.41 14.91
N ASN A 10 14.80 6.29 15.51
CA ASN A 10 14.66 4.90 15.09
C ASN A 10 14.42 4.63 13.58
N ALA A 11 15.46 4.24 12.84
CA ALA A 11 15.36 3.81 11.44
C ALA A 11 14.22 2.80 11.18
N THR A 12 13.91 1.95 12.17
CA THR A 12 12.76 1.05 12.19
C THR A 12 11.43 1.80 12.05
N VAL A 13 11.20 2.85 12.84
CA VAL A 13 9.97 3.65 12.81
C VAL A 13 9.82 4.36 11.46
N ALA A 14 10.91 4.92 10.91
CA ALA A 14 10.89 5.54 9.58
C ALA A 14 10.46 4.54 8.49
N LYS A 15 10.94 3.28 8.55
CA LYS A 15 10.53 2.22 7.62
C LYS A 15 9.06 1.82 7.79
N PHE A 16 8.57 1.73 9.03
CA PHE A 16 7.15 1.45 9.28
C PHE A 16 6.25 2.57 8.76
N LEU A 17 6.64 3.84 8.93
CA LEU A 17 5.89 4.98 8.40
C LEU A 17 5.90 5.03 6.86
N ASP A 18 7.05 4.74 6.22
CA ASP A 18 7.13 4.61 4.76
C ASP A 18 6.21 3.49 4.25
N LEU A 19 6.25 2.32 4.89
CA LEU A 19 5.38 1.19 4.56
C LEU A 19 3.89 1.54 4.71
N GLY A 20 3.53 2.18 5.83
CA GLY A 20 2.16 2.63 6.09
C GLY A 20 1.67 3.62 5.03
N GLN A 21 2.50 4.61 4.66
CA GLN A 21 2.19 5.57 3.61
C GLN A 21 1.99 4.89 2.25
N ARG A 22 2.82 3.89 1.92
CA ARG A 22 2.70 3.12 0.68
C ARG A 22 1.41 2.29 0.65
N LEU A 23 1.01 1.68 1.76
CA LEU A 23 -0.27 0.95 1.85
C LEU A 23 -1.48 1.88 1.69
N VAL A 24 -1.45 3.05 2.32
CA VAL A 24 -2.51 4.07 2.15
C VAL A 24 -2.56 4.57 0.70
N SER A 25 -1.40 4.81 0.08
CA SER A 25 -1.31 5.21 -1.33
C SER A 25 -1.89 4.14 -2.26
N LEU A 26 -1.61 2.86 -1.99
CA LEU A 26 -2.15 1.74 -2.72
C LEU A 26 -3.67 1.61 -2.56
N PHE A 27 -4.15 1.77 -1.32
CA PHE A 27 -5.59 1.79 -1.03
C PHE A 27 -6.28 2.86 -1.87
N LEU A 28 -5.80 4.10 -1.82
CA LEU A 28 -6.38 5.21 -2.58
C LEU A 28 -6.30 4.99 -4.08
N ALA A 29 -5.17 4.46 -4.59
CA ALA A 29 -4.99 4.17 -6.01
C ALA A 29 -6.00 3.14 -6.55
N ASN A 30 -6.45 2.20 -5.72
CA ASN A 30 -7.45 1.19 -6.08
C ASN A 30 -8.89 1.60 -5.74
N ALA A 31 -9.08 2.37 -4.67
CA ALA A 31 -10.39 2.85 -4.24
C ALA A 31 -10.95 3.94 -5.16
N LEU A 32 -10.13 4.89 -5.63
CA LEU A 32 -10.58 5.98 -6.51
C LEU A 32 -11.26 5.49 -7.80
N PRO A 33 -10.66 4.55 -8.57
CA PRO A 33 -11.31 3.98 -9.74
C PRO A 33 -12.62 3.27 -9.41
N ALA A 34 -12.66 2.54 -8.29
CA ALA A 34 -13.87 1.82 -7.84
C ALA A 34 -15.00 2.78 -7.43
N ILE A 35 -14.67 3.93 -6.85
CA ILE A 35 -15.62 5.01 -6.54
C ILE A 35 -16.24 5.55 -7.83
N THR A 36 -15.41 5.90 -8.81
CA THR A 36 -15.87 6.46 -10.08
C THR A 36 -16.76 5.47 -10.83
N THR A 37 -16.33 4.21 -10.93
CA THR A 37 -17.11 3.16 -11.58
C THR A 37 -18.40 2.88 -10.80
N GLY A 38 -18.33 2.76 -9.47
CA GLY A 38 -19.47 2.52 -8.60
C GLY A 38 -20.55 3.60 -8.66
N ALA A 39 -20.14 4.87 -8.78
CA ALA A 39 -21.05 6.00 -8.93
C ALA A 39 -21.83 5.96 -10.26
N VAL A 40 -21.18 5.54 -11.35
CA VAL A 40 -21.82 5.44 -12.67
C VAL A 40 -22.87 4.31 -12.73
N ILE A 41 -22.63 3.21 -12.02
CA ILE A 41 -23.50 2.02 -12.02
C ILE A 41 -24.48 1.97 -10.84
N GLY A 42 -24.56 3.03 -10.03
CA GLY A 42 -25.51 3.13 -8.91
C GLY A 42 -25.18 2.25 -7.69
N ILE A 43 -23.93 1.79 -7.56
CA ILE A 43 -23.48 1.05 -6.37
C ILE A 43 -23.09 2.04 -5.26
N SER A 44 -23.28 1.64 -4.00
CA SER A 44 -22.85 2.43 -2.86
C SER A 44 -21.34 2.68 -2.91
N VAL A 45 -20.97 3.93 -3.19
CA VAL A 45 -19.60 4.39 -3.41
C VAL A 45 -18.67 4.04 -2.24
N GLY A 46 -19.13 4.25 -1.00
CA GLY A 46 -18.33 3.94 0.19
C GLY A 46 -18.01 2.45 0.33
N LYS A 47 -18.96 1.56 0.04
CA LYS A 47 -18.70 0.11 0.11
C LYS A 47 -17.78 -0.35 -1.02
N ALA A 48 -17.96 0.20 -2.23
CA ALA A 48 -17.10 -0.10 -3.37
C ALA A 48 -15.64 0.34 -3.13
N ALA A 49 -15.45 1.54 -2.55
CA ALA A 49 -14.14 2.07 -2.18
C ALA A 49 -13.43 1.17 -1.17
N ILE A 50 -14.13 0.81 -0.08
CA ILE A 50 -13.57 -0.01 1.00
C ILE A 50 -13.23 -1.41 0.48
N MET A 51 -14.11 -2.03 -0.31
CA MET A 51 -13.84 -3.36 -0.88
C MET A 51 -12.61 -3.35 -1.80
N ALA A 52 -12.56 -2.43 -2.75
CA ALA A 52 -11.46 -2.34 -3.71
C ALA A 52 -10.12 -2.02 -3.03
N GLY A 53 -10.12 -1.03 -2.13
CA GLY A 53 -8.92 -0.63 -1.41
C GLY A 53 -8.45 -1.69 -0.40
N ALA A 54 -9.36 -2.32 0.35
CA ALA A 54 -9.00 -3.36 1.31
C ALA A 54 -8.43 -4.61 0.62
N MET A 55 -9.02 -5.06 -0.50
CA MET A 55 -8.47 -6.19 -1.27
C MET A 55 -7.04 -5.92 -1.76
N ALA A 56 -6.73 -4.68 -2.17
CA ALA A 56 -5.38 -4.31 -2.59
C ALA A 56 -4.38 -4.35 -1.44
N VAL A 57 -4.76 -3.85 -0.25
CA VAL A 57 -3.92 -3.92 0.96
C VAL A 57 -3.72 -5.37 1.40
N ILE A 58 -4.79 -6.18 1.44
CA ILE A 58 -4.72 -7.60 1.81
C ILE A 58 -3.76 -8.35 0.89
N LYS A 59 -3.82 -8.15 -0.43
CA LYS A 59 -2.88 -8.80 -1.36
C LYS A 59 -1.42 -8.51 -1.01
N VAL A 60 -1.09 -7.27 -0.68
CA VAL A 60 0.28 -6.91 -0.30
C VAL A 60 0.65 -7.51 1.04
N VAL A 61 -0.22 -7.44 2.04
CA VAL A 61 0.04 -8.04 3.35
C VAL A 61 0.22 -9.56 3.24
N SER A 62 -0.59 -10.24 2.44
CA SER A 62 -0.47 -11.67 2.15
C SER A 62 0.85 -12.00 1.45
N ALA A 63 1.22 -11.25 0.40
CA ALA A 63 2.48 -11.45 -0.30
C ALA A 63 3.69 -11.21 0.62
N LEU A 64 3.63 -10.19 1.49
CA LEU A 64 4.66 -9.96 2.49
C LEU A 64 4.71 -11.08 3.53
N ALA A 65 3.56 -11.61 3.97
CA ALA A 65 3.49 -12.69 4.93
C ALA A 65 4.03 -14.02 4.35
N GLU A 66 3.69 -14.34 3.10
CA GLU A 66 4.21 -15.51 2.37
C GLU A 66 5.74 -15.41 2.22
N ALA A 67 6.26 -14.29 1.73
CA ALA A 67 7.70 -14.07 1.61
C ALA A 67 8.41 -14.07 2.98
N SER A 68 7.72 -13.63 4.05
CA SER A 68 8.23 -13.75 5.42
C SER A 68 8.37 -15.20 5.90
N VAL A 69 7.50 -16.11 5.44
CA VAL A 69 7.55 -17.54 5.80
C VAL A 69 8.65 -18.26 5.00
N ASP A 70 8.90 -17.85 3.76
CA ASP A 70 9.93 -18.43 2.88
C ASP A 70 11.38 -18.06 3.25
N GLY A 71 11.57 -17.12 4.19
CA GLY A 71 12.82 -17.00 4.95
C GLY A 71 13.63 -15.72 4.76
N GLU A 72 13.42 -14.95 3.69
CA GLU A 72 13.94 -13.59 3.56
C GLU A 72 12.99 -12.70 2.73
N LEU A 73 12.59 -11.57 3.30
CA LEU A 73 11.90 -10.50 2.57
C LEU A 73 12.94 -9.54 2.00
N SER A 74 13.32 -9.75 0.74
CA SER A 74 14.19 -8.81 0.05
C SER A 74 13.46 -7.51 -0.26
N SER A 75 14.20 -6.41 -0.33
CA SER A 75 13.66 -5.11 -0.76
C SER A 75 13.08 -5.13 -2.18
N GLU A 76 13.49 -6.10 -3.01
CA GLU A 76 12.94 -6.33 -4.35
C GLU A 76 11.55 -6.99 -4.28
N GLU A 77 11.37 -8.02 -3.45
CA GLU A 77 10.06 -8.68 -3.26
C GLU A 77 9.03 -7.74 -2.65
N ILE A 78 9.44 -6.88 -1.71
CA ILE A 78 8.57 -5.81 -1.19
C ILE A 78 8.18 -4.87 -2.34
N LYS A 79 9.13 -4.47 -3.19
CA LYS A 79 8.79 -3.62 -4.34
C LYS A 79 7.84 -4.32 -5.29
N GLU A 80 8.05 -5.61 -5.54
CA GLU A 80 7.26 -6.44 -6.42
C GLU A 80 5.82 -6.60 -5.92
N ALA A 81 5.64 -6.92 -4.63
CA ALA A 81 4.35 -7.00 -3.96
C ALA A 81 3.54 -5.70 -4.09
N PHE A 82 4.20 -4.54 -3.97
CA PHE A 82 3.55 -3.24 -4.17
C PHE A 82 3.41 -2.84 -5.66
N SER A 83 4.17 -3.43 -6.58
CA SER A 83 4.20 -3.08 -8.01
C SER A 83 3.09 -3.72 -8.83
N GLY A 84 2.42 -4.75 -8.31
CA GLY A 84 1.24 -5.38 -8.92
C GLY A 84 0.10 -4.40 -9.26
N ALA A 85 0.18 -3.16 -8.75
CA ALA A 85 -0.76 -2.08 -9.02
C ALA A 85 -0.41 -1.16 -10.21
N LYS A 86 0.81 -1.19 -10.79
CA LYS A 86 1.14 -0.43 -12.01
C LYS A 86 2.23 -1.09 -12.85
N LYS A 87 1.83 -1.92 -13.83
CA LYS A 87 2.52 -1.90 -15.13
C LYS A 87 1.97 -0.70 -15.90
N LYS A 88 2.68 0.43 -15.86
CA LYS A 88 2.49 1.48 -16.87
C LYS A 88 3.03 0.92 -18.19
N LYS A 89 2.15 0.67 -19.14
CA LYS A 89 2.48 0.71 -20.57
C LYS A 89 2.36 2.15 -21.04
#